data_AF-A0A919C473-F1
#
_entry.id   AF-A0A919C473-F1
#
_cell.length_a   1.000
_cell.length_b   1.000
_cell.length_c   1.000
_cell.angle_alpha   90.00
_cell.angle_beta   90.00
_cell.angle_gamma   90.00
#
_symmetry.space_group_name_H-M   'P 1'
#
loop_
_entity.id
_entity.type
_entity.pdbx_description
1 polymer ?
#
loop_
_entity_poly.entity_id
_entity_poly.type
_entity_poly.pdbx_seq_one_letter_code
_entity_poly.pdbx_strand_id
1 'polypeptide(L)'
;MLESGDGTTYPEPGTDPRAVITAFLRSLRHGLDNPATASALMALAAQADRDPGAAHALAKISEDRHHALNRLLEPSGTQISADDFAQLVGPVMFRRFLDRRPVTDATIDTVVTHWLTSTRQPDGLPS
;
A
#
# COMPACT_ATOMS: atom_id res chain seq x y z
N MET A 1 -0.45 -10.37 -16.97
CA MET A 1 0.66 -9.52 -17.43
C MET A 1 0.04 -8.17 -17.80
N LEU A 2 0.03 -7.22 -16.86
CA LEU A 2 -0.46 -5.87 -17.10
C LEU A 2 0.76 -4.99 -17.33
N GLU A 3 0.83 -4.43 -18.53
CA GLU A 3 1.92 -3.62 -19.03
C GLU A 3 2.11 -2.35 -18.20
N SER A 4 3.37 -2.07 -17.85
CA SER A 4 3.82 -0.86 -17.16
C SER A 4 3.78 0.34 -18.11
N GLY A 5 2.60 0.90 -18.32
CA GLY A 5 2.41 2.07 -19.16
C GLY A 5 2.44 3.38 -18.38
N ASP A 6 3.64 3.87 -18.04
CA ASP A 6 4.01 5.30 -17.83
C ASP A 6 5.27 5.52 -16.94
N GLY A 7 6.39 4.88 -17.27
CA GLY A 7 7.71 5.41 -16.89
C GLY A 7 8.06 5.51 -15.39
N THR A 8 7.21 5.03 -14.48
CA THR A 8 7.59 4.82 -13.08
C THR A 8 7.94 3.35 -12.92
N THR A 9 9.23 3.04 -12.91
CA THR A 9 9.72 1.68 -12.67
C THR A 9 9.11 1.15 -11.38
N TYR A 10 8.53 -0.05 -11.45
CA TYR A 10 8.10 -0.77 -10.24
C TYR A 10 9.28 -0.83 -9.26
N PRO A 11 9.07 -0.68 -7.94
CA PRO A 11 10.16 -0.76 -6.97
C PRO A 11 11.00 -2.03 -7.15
N GLU A 12 12.30 -1.88 -6.95
CA GLU A 12 13.25 -3.00 -6.94
C GLU A 12 13.33 -3.62 -5.53
N PRO A 13 13.59 -4.93 -5.40
CA PRO A 13 13.89 -5.55 -4.11
C PRO A 13 15.13 -4.93 -3.46
N GLY A 14 15.17 -4.88 -2.13
CA GLY A 14 16.27 -4.22 -1.42
C GLY A 14 16.46 -4.64 0.03
N THR A 15 17.63 -4.30 0.58
CA THR A 15 18.02 -4.63 1.95
C THR A 15 17.63 -3.56 2.97
N ASP A 16 17.27 -2.35 2.54
CA ASP A 16 16.73 -1.28 3.41
C ASP A 16 15.19 -1.26 3.33
N PRO A 17 14.48 -1.74 4.37
CA PRO A 17 13.02 -1.75 4.38
C PRO A 17 12.40 -0.36 4.21
N ARG A 18 13.03 0.70 4.75
CA ARG A 18 12.51 2.06 4.65
C ARG A 18 12.45 2.50 3.19
N ALA A 19 13.55 2.30 2.46
CA ALA A 19 13.65 2.65 1.06
C ALA A 19 12.65 1.85 0.21
N VAL A 20 12.56 0.53 0.42
CA VAL A 20 11.66 -0.35 -0.31
C VAL A 20 10.18 0.02 -0.10
N ILE A 21 9.75 0.19 1.16
CA ILE A 21 8.36 0.56 1.49
C ILE A 21 8.04 1.94 0.92
N THR A 22 8.96 2.90 1.02
CA THR A 22 8.78 4.25 0.43
C THR A 22 8.58 4.18 -1.08
N ALA A 23 9.40 3.40 -1.79
CA ALA A 23 9.29 3.22 -3.24
C ALA A 23 7.98 2.51 -3.62
N PHE A 24 7.57 1.51 -2.84
CA PHE A 24 6.29 0.84 -3.02
C PHE A 24 5.09 1.79 -2.85
N LEU A 25 5.06 2.61 -1.80
CA LEU A 25 3.97 3.57 -1.59
C LEU A 25 3.94 4.68 -2.66
N ARG A 26 5.10 5.07 -3.21
CA ARG A 26 5.17 5.97 -4.37
C ARG A 26 4.57 5.31 -5.62
N SER A 27 4.89 4.05 -5.88
CA SER A 27 4.31 3.26 -6.98
C SER A 27 2.80 3.08 -6.81
N LEU A 28 2.33 2.83 -5.58
CA LEU A 28 0.91 2.74 -5.24
C LEU A 28 0.20 4.07 -5.51
N ARG A 29 0.72 5.20 -5.00
CA ARG A 29 0.19 6.54 -5.29
C ARG A 29 0.04 6.75 -6.79
N HIS A 30 1.10 6.48 -7.54
CA HIS A 30 1.13 6.68 -8.98
C HIS A 30 0.03 5.88 -9.69
N GLY A 31 -0.17 4.61 -9.31
CA GLY A 31 -1.30 3.81 -9.79
C GLY A 31 -2.67 4.38 -9.42
N LEU A 32 -2.81 5.01 -8.26
CA LEU A 32 -4.06 5.66 -7.80
C LEU A 32 -4.31 7.05 -8.42
N ASP A 33 -3.29 7.66 -9.01
CA ASP A 33 -3.42 8.89 -9.78
C ASP A 33 -4.01 8.62 -11.17
N ASN A 34 -3.90 7.39 -11.68
CA ASN A 34 -4.64 6.96 -12.87
C ASN A 34 -6.16 6.95 -12.61
N PRO A 35 -6.96 7.78 -13.33
CA PRO A 35 -8.39 7.88 -13.09
C PRO A 35 -9.14 6.57 -13.32
N ALA A 36 -8.73 5.75 -14.29
CA ALA A 36 -9.39 4.48 -14.59
C ALA A 36 -9.20 3.48 -13.43
N THR A 37 -7.98 3.38 -12.92
CA THR A 37 -7.66 2.52 -11.76
C THR A 37 -8.42 2.98 -10.52
N ALA A 38 -8.41 4.30 -10.24
CA ALA A 38 -9.11 4.88 -9.11
C ALA A 38 -10.63 4.63 -9.18
N SER A 39 -11.24 4.84 -10.36
CA SER A 39 -12.67 4.58 -10.58
C SER A 39 -13.02 3.10 -10.43
N ALA A 40 -12.20 2.19 -10.96
CA ALA A 40 -12.44 0.76 -10.85
C ALA A 40 -12.40 0.28 -9.39
N LEU A 41 -11.42 0.73 -8.60
CA LEU A 41 -11.32 0.41 -7.18
C LEU A 41 -12.53 0.93 -6.39
N MET A 42 -12.95 2.17 -6.64
CA MET A 42 -14.14 2.75 -5.99
C MET A 42 -15.43 2.03 -6.37
N ALA A 43 -15.58 1.62 -7.63
CA ALA A 43 -16.72 0.83 -8.06
C ALA A 43 -16.76 -0.52 -7.32
N LEU A 44 -15.66 -1.27 -7.36
CA LEU A 44 -15.56 -2.54 -6.62
C LEU A 44 -15.91 -2.35 -5.13
N ALA A 45 -15.36 -1.31 -4.48
CA ALA A 45 -15.65 -0.99 -3.08
C ALA A 45 -17.14 -0.71 -2.84
N ALA A 46 -17.77 0.06 -3.72
CA ALA A 46 -19.20 0.38 -3.63
C ALA A 46 -20.12 -0.84 -3.83
N GLN A 47 -19.63 -1.91 -4.46
CA GLN A 47 -20.40 -3.13 -4.73
C GLN A 47 -20.11 -4.25 -3.71
N ALA A 48 -19.00 -4.20 -2.96
CA ALA A 48 -18.50 -5.30 -2.14
C ALA A 48 -19.52 -5.86 -1.13
N ASP A 49 -20.34 -5.01 -0.51
CA ASP A 49 -21.34 -5.46 0.47
C ASP A 49 -22.52 -6.25 -0.15
N ARG A 50 -22.67 -6.19 -1.47
CA ARG A 50 -23.84 -6.71 -2.21
C ARG A 50 -23.46 -7.75 -3.26
N ASP A 51 -22.21 -7.73 -3.72
CA ASP A 51 -21.66 -8.63 -4.73
C ASP A 51 -20.42 -9.34 -4.17
N PRO A 52 -20.53 -10.64 -3.83
CA PRO A 52 -19.39 -11.44 -3.37
C PRO A 52 -18.22 -11.46 -4.36
N GLY A 53 -18.47 -11.34 -5.66
CA GLY A 53 -17.44 -11.28 -6.68
C GLY A 53 -16.61 -9.99 -6.57
N ALA A 54 -17.27 -8.86 -6.34
CA ALA A 54 -16.60 -7.57 -6.10
C ALA A 54 -15.79 -7.58 -4.80
N ALA A 55 -16.35 -8.13 -3.72
CA ALA A 55 -15.62 -8.29 -2.45
C ALA A 55 -14.38 -9.17 -2.62
N HIS A 56 -14.52 -10.32 -3.31
CA HIS A 56 -13.42 -11.22 -3.60
C HIS A 56 -12.34 -10.54 -4.45
N ALA A 57 -12.73 -9.78 -5.47
CA ALA A 57 -11.78 -9.04 -6.31
C ALA A 57 -10.97 -8.02 -5.50
N LEU A 58 -11.59 -7.26 -4.59
CA LEU A 58 -10.86 -6.33 -3.71
C LEU A 58 -9.90 -7.05 -2.77
N ALA A 59 -10.38 -8.12 -2.13
CA ALA A 59 -9.54 -8.92 -1.25
C ALA A 59 -8.33 -9.47 -2.00
N LYS A 60 -8.53 -9.96 -3.22
CA LYS A 60 -7.45 -10.50 -4.05
C LYS A 60 -6.45 -9.44 -4.48
N ILE A 61 -6.92 -8.25 -4.87
CA ILE A 61 -6.05 -7.11 -5.18
C ILE A 61 -5.20 -6.75 -3.96
N SER A 62 -5.81 -6.68 -2.77
CA SER A 62 -5.09 -6.37 -1.53
C SER A 62 -4.04 -7.43 -1.20
N GLU A 63 -4.40 -8.70 -1.28
CA GLU A 63 -3.52 -9.84 -1.03
C GLU A 63 -2.33 -9.87 -2.01
N ASP A 64 -2.59 -9.67 -3.30
CA ASP A 64 -1.53 -9.67 -4.33
C ASP A 64 -0.55 -8.51 -4.10
N ARG A 65 -1.03 -7.34 -3.67
CA ARG A 65 -0.18 -6.19 -3.34
C ARG A 65 0.62 -6.41 -2.06
N HIS A 66 0.02 -7.05 -1.05
CA HIS A 66 0.71 -7.43 0.18
C HIS A 66 1.84 -8.44 -0.10
N HIS A 67 1.56 -9.50 -0.87
CA HIS A 67 2.59 -10.44 -1.30
C HIS A 67 3.68 -9.78 -2.12
N ALA A 68 3.32 -8.86 -3.03
CA ALA A 68 4.30 -8.15 -3.83
C ALA A 68 5.24 -7.29 -2.97
N LEU A 69 4.72 -6.61 -1.94
CA LEU A 69 5.56 -5.87 -0.99
C LEU A 69 6.52 -6.81 -0.24
N ASN A 70 6.02 -7.94 0.26
CA ASN A 70 6.86 -8.91 0.95
C ASN A 70 7.98 -9.47 0.07
N ARG A 71 7.70 -9.73 -1.23
CA ARG A 71 8.75 -10.14 -2.18
C ARG A 71 9.85 -9.09 -2.36
N LEU A 72 9.50 -7.81 -2.37
CA LEU A 72 10.49 -6.73 -2.44
C LEU A 72 11.35 -6.64 -1.19
N LEU A 73 10.81 -7.06 -0.05
CA LEU A 73 11.48 -7.03 1.25
C LEU A 73 12.26 -8.31 1.57
N GLU A 74 12.13 -9.38 0.78
CA GLU A 74 12.88 -10.63 0.97
C GLU A 74 14.39 -10.42 1.21
N PRO A 75 15.11 -9.56 0.47
CA PRO A 75 16.54 -9.34 0.70
C PRO A 75 16.87 -8.70 2.06
N SER A 76 15.93 -7.97 2.65
CA SER A 76 16.08 -7.36 3.97
C SER A 76 15.78 -8.33 5.12
N GLY A 77 15.19 -9.50 4.83
CA GLY A 77 14.67 -10.42 5.84
C GLY A 77 13.44 -9.90 6.59
N THR A 78 12.90 -8.74 6.21
CA THR A 78 11.69 -8.16 6.82
C THR A 78 10.44 -8.79 6.22
N GLN A 79 9.51 -9.21 7.06
CA GLN A 79 8.20 -9.67 6.66
C GLN A 79 7.12 -8.78 7.27
N ILE A 80 6.23 -8.28 6.42
CA ILE A 80 5.11 -7.41 6.78
C ILE A 80 3.88 -8.28 6.99
N SER A 81 3.21 -8.14 8.14
CA SER A 81 1.93 -8.79 8.40
C SER A 81 0.80 -8.15 7.57
N ALA A 82 -0.38 -8.79 7.51
CA ALA A 82 -1.53 -8.19 6.83
C ALA A 82 -1.99 -6.89 7.53
N ASP A 83 -1.90 -6.84 8.86
CA ASP A 83 -2.28 -5.67 9.66
C ASP A 83 -1.30 -4.50 9.44
N ASP A 84 0.00 -4.79 9.41
CA ASP A 84 1.03 -3.79 9.07
C ASP A 84 0.83 -3.26 7.65
N PHE A 85 0.50 -4.14 6.71
CA PHE A 85 0.20 -3.73 5.34
C PHE A 85 -0.99 -2.78 5.30
N ALA A 86 -2.07 -3.08 6.03
CA ALA A 86 -3.24 -2.21 6.14
C ALA A 86 -2.88 -0.84 6.75
N GLN A 87 -2.02 -0.80 7.77
CA GLN A 87 -1.55 0.44 8.38
C GLN A 87 -0.69 1.28 7.43
N LEU A 88 0.10 0.64 6.55
CA LEU A 88 0.91 1.33 5.54
C LEU A 88 0.07 1.90 4.40
N VAL A 89 -0.88 1.12 3.86
CA VAL A 89 -1.65 1.55 2.67
C VAL A 89 -2.90 2.36 3.02
N GLY A 90 -3.47 2.16 4.21
CA GLY A 90 -4.71 2.80 4.66
C GLY A 90 -4.68 4.33 4.58
N PRO A 91 -3.65 5.02 5.13
CA PRO A 91 -3.53 6.47 5.05
C PRO A 91 -3.44 6.99 3.61
N VAL A 92 -2.79 6.25 2.71
CA VAL A 92 -2.69 6.59 1.28
C VAL A 92 -4.07 6.50 0.63
N MET A 93 -4.81 5.41 0.88
CA MET A 93 -6.16 5.20 0.37
C MET A 93 -7.15 6.25 0.91
N PHE A 94 -7.15 6.48 2.22
CA PHE A 94 -8.01 7.48 2.87
C PHE A 94 -7.77 8.87 2.27
N ARG A 95 -6.50 9.28 2.16
CA ARG A 95 -6.16 10.60 1.68
C ARG A 95 -6.60 10.82 0.23
N ARG A 96 -6.44 9.79 -0.61
CA ARG A 96 -6.83 9.83 -2.03
C ARG A 96 -8.35 9.84 -2.23
N PHE A 97 -9.06 8.91 -1.59
CA PHE A 97 -10.45 8.62 -1.92
C PHE A 97 -11.46 9.37 -1.06
N LEU A 98 -11.16 9.58 0.22
CA LEU A 98 -12.10 10.14 1.19
C LEU A 98 -11.79 11.60 1.51
N ASP A 99 -10.55 11.89 1.85
CA ASP A 99 -10.08 13.25 2.14
C ASP A 99 -9.83 14.08 0.86
N ARG A 100 -9.75 13.40 -0.29
CA ARG A 100 -9.61 14.00 -1.63
C ARG A 100 -8.42 14.95 -1.76
N ARG A 101 -7.34 14.71 -1.01
CA ARG A 101 -6.08 15.47 -1.09
C ARG A 101 -5.00 14.66 -1.82
N PRO A 102 -4.04 15.33 -2.47
CA PRO A 102 -2.89 14.63 -3.03
C PRO A 102 -2.12 13.85 -1.97
N VAL A 103 -1.67 12.65 -2.33
CA VAL A 103 -0.70 11.90 -1.54
C VAL A 103 0.68 12.45 -1.90
N THR A 104 1.33 13.15 -0.97
CA THR A 104 2.64 13.77 -1.24
C THR A 104 3.78 12.88 -0.76
N ASP A 105 5.01 13.16 -1.18
CA ASP A 105 6.19 12.48 -0.64
C ASP A 105 6.31 12.67 0.88
N ALA A 106 5.94 13.85 1.40
CA ALA A 106 5.88 14.08 2.84
C ALA A 106 4.82 13.22 3.54
N THR A 107 3.69 12.94 2.88
CA THR A 107 2.68 12.00 3.39
C THR A 107 3.26 10.59 3.49
N ILE A 108 3.94 10.13 2.43
CA ILE A 108 4.56 8.80 2.41
C ILE A 108 5.64 8.69 3.48
N ASP A 109 6.52 9.69 3.60
CA ASP A 109 7.57 9.70 4.60
C ASP A 109 7.02 9.66 6.04
N THR A 110 5.92 10.38 6.29
CA THR A 110 5.22 10.35 7.60
C THR A 110 4.69 8.95 7.91
N VAL A 111 4.01 8.31 6.96
CA VAL A 111 3.45 6.96 7.13
C VAL A 111 4.56 5.94 7.41
N VAL A 112 5.63 5.96 6.62
CA VAL A 112 6.75 5.03 6.78
C VAL A 112 7.48 5.27 8.10
N THR A 113 7.69 6.52 8.49
CA THR A 113 8.33 6.88 9.77
C THR A 113 7.48 6.43 10.95
N HIS A 114 6.17 6.66 10.91
CA HIS A 114 5.26 6.20 11.95
C HIS A 114 5.30 4.67 12.08
N TRP A 115 5.15 3.95 10.97
CA TRP A 115 5.18 2.49 10.97
C TRP A 115 6.51 1.92 11.51
N LEU A 116 7.66 2.45 11.08
CA LEU A 116 8.98 2.03 11.60
C LEU A 116 9.17 2.32 13.09
N THR A 117 8.51 3.36 13.61
CA THR A 117 8.58 3.72 15.03
C THR A 117 7.68 2.79 15.86
N SER A 118 6.45 2.52 15.39
CA SER A 118 5.50 1.62 16.05
C SER A 118 5.99 0.17 16.07
N THR A 119 6.63 -0.30 15.00
CA THR A 119 7.16 -1.68 14.91
C THR A 119 8.47 -1.90 15.66
N ARG A 120 9.24 -0.84 15.96
CA ARG A 120 10.41 -0.92 16.83
C ARG A 120 10.07 -0.93 18.31
N GLN A 121 8.84 -0.57 18.68
CA GLN A 121 8.41 -0.64 20.06
C GLN A 121 8.15 -2.12 20.40
N PRO A 122 8.95 -2.76 21.27
CA PRO A 122 8.66 -4.13 21.69
C PRO A 122 7.34 -4.13 22.47
N ASP A 123 6.53 -5.19 22.29
CA ASP A 123 5.38 -5.48 23.16
C ASP A 123 5.81 -5.36 24.63
N GLY A 124 5.39 -4.28 25.31
CA GLY A 124 5.94 -3.96 26.63
C GLY A 124 5.40 -2.71 27.30
N LEU A 125 4.15 -2.81 27.78
CA LEU A 125 3.47 -2.05 28.86
C LEU A 125 2.74 -0.71 28.55
N PRO A 126 1.59 -0.48 29.21
CA PRO A 126 0.67 0.62 28.93
C PRO A 126 1.04 1.91 29.68
N SER A 127 0.49 3.03 29.23
CA SER A 127 0.28 4.24 30.05
C SER A 127 -1.21 4.48 30.23
#